data_AF-A0A1B6DB58-F1
#
_entry.id   AF-A0A1B6DB58-F1
#
_cell.length_a   1.000
_cell.length_b   1.000
_cell.length_c   1.000
_cell.angle_alpha   90.00
_cell.angle_beta   90.00
_cell.angle_gamma   90.00
#
_symmetry.space_group_name_H-M   'P 1'
#
loop_
_entity.id
_entity.type
_entity.pdbx_description
1 polymer ?
#
loop_
_entity_poly.entity_id
_entity_poly.type
_entity_poly.pdbx_seq_one_letter_code
_entity_poly.pdbx_strand_id
1 'polypeptide(L)'
;MMATSQFHNVARSLSTSVARSKLIKTPVQVFGIDGRYATAVYSAAMKSKHLEAVEKELTDFQVAFKKDPRLKDYFLNPSLSRSAKTNDMKQVATKLNLTASTAN
;
A
#
# COMPACT_ATOMS: atom_id res chain seq x y z
N MET A 1 57.48 -12.37 -18.36
CA MET A 1 56.21 -13.11 -18.12
C MET A 1 55.27 -12.17 -17.39
N MET A 2 54.18 -11.75 -18.04
CA MET A 2 53.26 -10.71 -17.53
C MET A 2 52.11 -11.37 -16.76
N ALA A 3 51.85 -10.91 -15.54
CA ALA A 3 50.81 -11.43 -14.65
C ALA A 3 49.41 -11.05 -15.16
N THR A 4 48.51 -12.02 -15.22
CA THR A 4 47.11 -11.85 -15.62
C THR A 4 46.29 -11.39 -14.41
N SER A 5 45.75 -10.16 -14.44
CA SER A 5 44.80 -9.70 -13.41
C SER A 5 43.42 -10.30 -13.67
N GLN A 6 42.96 -11.17 -12.79
CA GLN A 6 41.59 -11.69 -12.82
C GLN A 6 40.60 -10.58 -12.46
N PHE A 7 39.72 -10.23 -13.38
CA PHE A 7 38.58 -9.34 -13.11
C PHE A 7 37.53 -10.12 -12.31
N HIS A 8 37.50 -9.91 -10.99
CA HIS A 8 36.40 -10.40 -10.15
C HIS A 8 35.13 -9.58 -10.46
N ASN A 9 34.14 -10.22 -11.09
CA ASN A 9 32.80 -9.66 -11.23
C ASN A 9 32.14 -9.54 -9.85
N VAL A 10 32.27 -8.38 -9.20
CA VAL A 10 31.50 -8.05 -8.00
C VAL A 10 30.05 -7.79 -8.43
N ALA A 11 29.26 -8.85 -8.50
CA ALA A 11 27.82 -8.73 -8.62
C ALA A 11 27.29 -8.05 -7.35
N ARG A 12 26.94 -6.77 -7.44
CA ARG A 12 26.23 -6.06 -6.36
C ARG A 12 24.89 -6.75 -6.14
N SER A 13 24.78 -7.55 -5.08
CA SER A 13 23.47 -8.08 -4.67
C SER A 13 22.63 -6.90 -4.18
N LEU A 14 21.46 -6.69 -4.79
CA LEU A 14 20.47 -5.73 -4.33
C LEU A 14 19.84 -6.28 -3.04
N SER A 15 20.51 -6.07 -1.91
CA SER A 15 20.02 -6.51 -0.59
C SER A 15 18.81 -5.65 -0.17
N THR A 16 17.61 -6.23 -0.24
CA THR A 16 16.36 -5.59 0.21
C THR A 16 16.15 -5.68 1.73
N SER A 17 17.14 -6.17 2.49
CA SER A 17 17.07 -6.40 3.94
C SER A 17 16.66 -5.15 4.72
N VAL A 18 17.16 -3.97 4.33
CA VAL A 18 16.89 -2.69 5.01
C VAL A 18 15.44 -2.22 4.85
N ALA A 19 14.76 -2.60 3.76
CA ALA A 19 13.34 -2.26 3.56
C ALA A 19 12.43 -3.10 4.47
N ARG A 20 12.86 -4.33 4.80
CA ARG A 20 12.08 -5.26 5.64
C ARG A 20 12.20 -4.95 7.13
N SER A 21 13.31 -4.38 7.58
CA SER A 21 13.58 -4.08 9.00
C SER A 21 12.76 -2.92 9.58
N LYS A 22 12.13 -2.11 8.73
CA LYS A 22 11.30 -0.97 9.16
C LYS A 22 9.81 -1.31 9.28
N LEU A 23 9.38 -2.55 9.01
CA LEU A 23 7.95 -2.92 9.10
C LEU A 23 7.63 -3.45 10.50
N ILE A 24 6.58 -2.91 11.11
CA ILE A 24 6.11 -3.37 12.42
C ILE A 24 5.39 -4.71 12.17
N LYS A 25 5.84 -5.76 12.85
CA LYS A 25 5.22 -7.08 12.72
C LYS A 25 3.78 -7.00 13.22
N THR A 26 2.82 -7.37 12.37
CA THR A 26 1.42 -7.50 12.79
C THR A 26 1.28 -8.63 13.81
N PRO A 27 0.41 -8.47 14.82
CA PRO A 27 0.19 -9.50 15.85
C PRO A 27 -0.36 -10.80 15.23
N VAL A 28 -1.22 -10.68 14.20
CA VAL A 28 -1.69 -11.80 13.39
C VAL A 28 -1.00 -11.73 12.03
N GLN A 29 -0.42 -12.85 11.61
CA GLN A 29 0.20 -12.97 10.29
C GLN A 29 -0.88 -13.28 9.26
N VAL A 30 -1.04 -12.36 8.32
CA VAL A 30 -1.92 -12.49 7.16
C VAL A 30 -1.07 -12.66 5.91
N PHE A 31 -1.47 -13.57 5.03
CA PHE A 31 -0.70 -13.98 3.86
C PHE A 31 -1.38 -13.55 2.55
N GLY A 32 -0.68 -13.78 1.43
CA GLY A 32 -1.18 -13.42 0.09
C GLY A 32 -1.00 -11.93 -0.24
N ILE A 33 -1.61 -11.51 -1.34
CA ILE A 33 -1.55 -10.13 -1.83
C ILE A 33 -2.30 -9.20 -0.87
N ASP A 34 -3.51 -9.59 -0.47
CA ASP A 34 -4.35 -8.81 0.46
C ASP A 34 -3.70 -8.69 1.84
N GLY A 35 -3.11 -9.78 2.36
CA GLY A 35 -2.40 -9.77 3.63
C GLY A 35 -1.18 -8.84 3.63
N ARG A 36 -0.48 -8.70 2.50
CA ARG A 36 0.63 -7.75 2.36
C ARG A 36 0.15 -6.30 2.42
N TYR A 37 -0.96 -5.98 1.76
CA TYR A 37 -1.56 -4.64 1.83
C TYR A 37 -2.03 -4.33 3.26
N ALA A 38 -2.74 -5.27 3.91
CA ALA A 38 -3.19 -5.10 5.29
C ALA A 38 -2.02 -4.90 6.28
N THR A 39 -0.96 -5.70 6.16
CA THR A 39 0.24 -5.58 7.00
C THR A 39 0.96 -4.24 6.79
N ALA A 40 1.00 -3.74 5.55
CA ALA A 40 1.62 -2.47 5.21
C ALA A 40 0.85 -1.29 5.82
N VAL A 41 -0.48 -1.26 5.67
CA VAL A 41 -1.34 -0.22 6.25
C VAL A 41 -1.26 -0.25 7.78
N TYR A 42 -1.33 -1.43 8.40
CA TYR A 42 -1.15 -1.56 9.85
C TYR A 42 0.22 -1.05 10.29
N SER A 43 1.29 -1.41 9.57
CA SER A 43 2.65 -0.92 9.86
C SER A 43 2.75 0.60 9.77
N ALA A 44 2.08 1.24 8.79
CA ALA A 44 2.06 2.68 8.64
C ALA A 44 1.25 3.36 9.74
N ALA A 45 0.05 2.85 10.02
CA ALA A 45 -0.85 3.38 11.04
C ALA A 45 -0.26 3.25 12.46
N MET A 46 0.42 2.13 12.75
CA MET A 46 1.15 1.94 14.01
C MET A 46 2.28 2.96 14.20
N LYS A 47 3.05 3.27 13.14
CA LYS A 47 4.13 4.27 13.21
C LYS A 47 3.59 5.68 13.45
N SER A 48 2.48 6.02 12.79
CA SER A 48 1.85 7.33 12.89
C SER A 48 0.86 7.44 14.06
N LYS A 49 0.67 6.36 14.86
CA LYS A 49 -0.28 6.30 16.00
C LYS A 49 -1.74 6.65 15.63
N HIS A 50 -2.17 6.36 14.41
CA HIS A 50 -3.51 6.68 13.89
C HIS A 50 -4.40 5.43 13.68
N LEU A 51 -4.23 4.39 14.50
CA LEU A 51 -4.93 3.10 14.32
C LEU A 51 -6.46 3.25 14.33
N GLU A 52 -7.01 3.91 15.35
CA GLU A 52 -8.47 4.05 15.49
C GLU A 52 -9.09 4.87 14.36
N ALA A 53 -8.37 5.87 13.85
CA ALA A 53 -8.83 6.69 12.73
C ALA A 53 -8.87 5.87 11.44
N VAL A 54 -7.79 5.13 11.14
CA VAL A 54 -7.71 4.27 9.96
C VAL A 54 -8.77 3.17 9.99
N GLU A 55 -9.04 2.57 11.16
CA GLU A 55 -10.07 1.55 11.30
C GLU A 55 -11.48 2.08 11.00
N LYS A 56 -11.83 3.26 11.53
CA LYS A 56 -13.12 3.92 11.26
C LYS A 56 -13.25 4.28 9.78
N GLU A 57 -12.23 4.90 9.20
CA GLU A 57 -12.21 5.29 7.78
C GLU A 57 -12.40 4.08 6.85
N LEU A 58 -11.72 2.96 7.12
CA LEU A 58 -11.85 1.74 6.31
C LEU A 58 -13.23 1.09 6.48
N THR A 59 -13.79 1.13 7.68
CA THR A 59 -15.14 0.59 7.96
C THR A 59 -16.20 1.42 7.24
N ASP A 60 -16.12 2.74 7.34
CA ASP A 60 -17.03 3.66 6.67
C ASP A 60 -16.93 3.52 5.14
N PHE A 61 -15.73 3.38 4.61
CA PHE A 61 -15.51 3.11 3.19
C PHE A 61 -16.14 1.78 2.76
N GLN A 62 -16.00 0.72 3.55
CA GLN A 62 -16.64 -0.58 3.25
C GLN A 62 -18.17 -0.46 3.24
N VAL A 63 -18.74 0.29 4.18
CA VAL A 63 -20.19 0.54 4.25
C VAL A 63 -20.66 1.34 3.04
N ALA A 64 -19.95 2.42 2.67
CA ALA A 64 -20.26 3.22 1.49
C ALA A 64 -20.19 2.39 0.20
N PHE A 65 -19.15 1.53 0.07
CA PHE A 65 -18.97 0.65 -1.08
C PHE A 65 -20.08 -0.40 -1.23
N LYS A 66 -20.61 -0.91 -0.11
CA LYS A 66 -21.74 -1.86 -0.13
C LYS A 66 -23.08 -1.17 -0.42
N LYS A 67 -23.24 0.08 0.01
CA LYS A 67 -24.48 0.85 -0.14
C LYS A 67 -24.69 1.34 -1.56
N ASP A 68 -23.65 1.77 -2.26
CA ASP A 68 -23.78 2.36 -3.60
C ASP A 68 -23.34 1.37 -4.71
N PRO A 69 -24.28 0.78 -5.47
CA PRO A 69 -23.95 -0.09 -6.59
C PRO A 69 -23.24 0.64 -7.74
N ARG A 70 -23.45 1.97 -7.90
CA ARG A 70 -22.81 2.75 -8.96
C ARG A 70 -21.31 2.88 -8.74
N LEU A 71 -20.91 2.97 -7.47
CA LEU A 71 -19.49 3.00 -7.09
C LEU A 71 -18.80 1.69 -7.47
N LYS A 72 -19.46 0.55 -7.23
CA LYS A 72 -18.95 -0.77 -7.63
C LYS A 72 -18.76 -0.87 -9.14
N ASP A 73 -19.76 -0.43 -9.91
CA ASP A 73 -19.69 -0.45 -11.39
C ASP A 73 -18.58 0.47 -11.91
N TYR A 74 -18.38 1.63 -11.29
CA TYR A 74 -17.27 2.54 -11.64
C TYR A 74 -15.90 1.87 -11.47
N PHE A 75 -15.68 1.12 -10.39
CA PHE A 75 -14.39 0.43 -10.18
C PHE A 75 -14.19 -0.75 -11.13
N LEU A 76 -15.24 -1.49 -11.46
CA LEU A 76 -15.18 -2.64 -12.36
C LEU A 76 -15.12 -2.25 -13.84
N ASN A 77 -15.57 -1.05 -14.22
CA ASN A 77 -15.61 -0.61 -15.61
C ASN A 77 -14.19 -0.47 -16.21
N PRO A 78 -13.83 -1.25 -17.24
CA PRO A 78 -12.49 -1.23 -17.84
C PRO A 78 -12.27 -0.06 -18.83
N SER A 79 -13.33 0.64 -19.25
CA SER A 79 -13.27 1.76 -20.20
C SER A 79 -12.71 3.04 -19.58
N LEU A 80 -12.72 3.14 -18.25
CA LEU A 80 -12.15 4.26 -17.51
C LEU A 80 -10.65 4.04 -17.30
N SER A 81 -9.83 5.01 -17.73
CA SER A 81 -8.38 4.92 -17.57
C SER A 81 -7.97 4.84 -16.10
N ARG A 82 -6.95 4.05 -15.79
CA ARG A 82 -6.42 3.93 -14.41
C ARG A 82 -6.00 5.29 -13.83
N SER A 83 -5.46 6.18 -14.67
CA SER A 83 -5.04 7.52 -14.27
C SER A 83 -6.22 8.39 -13.81
N ALA A 84 -7.36 8.30 -14.52
CA ALA A 84 -8.57 9.01 -14.10
C ALA A 84 -9.07 8.49 -12.75
N LYS A 85 -9.15 7.16 -12.59
CA LYS A 85 -9.59 6.55 -11.32
C LYS A 85 -8.71 6.93 -10.13
N THR A 86 -7.39 7.00 -10.32
CA THR A 86 -6.47 7.37 -9.24
C THR A 86 -6.56 8.85 -8.90
N ASN A 87 -6.78 9.74 -9.88
CA ASN A 87 -7.01 11.15 -9.61
C ASN A 87 -8.32 11.37 -8.85
N ASP A 88 -9.40 10.74 -9.29
CA ASP A 88 -10.71 10.82 -8.63
C ASP A 88 -10.62 10.31 -7.19
N MET A 89 -9.88 9.21 -6.95
CA MET A 89 -9.66 8.70 -5.59
C MET A 89 -8.88 9.68 -4.71
N LYS A 90 -7.83 10.33 -5.25
CA LYS A 90 -7.08 11.35 -4.51
C LYS A 90 -7.97 12.55 -4.15
N GLN A 91 -8.84 12.97 -5.07
CA GLN A 91 -9.77 14.06 -4.80
C GLN A 91 -10.83 13.70 -3.76
N VAL A 92 -11.29 12.44 -3.74
CA VAL A 92 -12.21 11.96 -2.72
C VAL A 92 -11.50 11.88 -1.36
N ALA A 93 -10.26 11.41 -1.32
CA ALA A 93 -9.47 11.34 -0.10
C ALA A 93 -9.22 12.73 0.51
N THR A 94 -8.95 13.75 -0.31
CA THR A 94 -8.81 15.13 0.17
C THR A 94 -10.14 15.71 0.65
N LYS A 95 -11.25 15.43 -0.03
CA LYS A 95 -12.60 15.89 0.39
C LYS A 95 -13.05 15.26 1.70
N LEU A 96 -12.69 14.00 1.94
CA LEU A 96 -13.05 13.26 3.15
C LEU A 96 -12.05 13.46 4.30
N ASN A 97 -11.00 14.26 4.10
CA ASN A 97 -9.92 14.48 5.08
C ASN A 97 -9.35 13.18 5.66
N LEU A 98 -9.16 12.16 4.82
CA LEU A 98 -8.65 10.87 5.26
C LEU A 98 -7.22 11.00 5.79
N THR A 99 -6.88 10.17 6.78
CA THR A 99 -5.51 10.09 7.29
C THR A 99 -4.52 9.71 6.18
N ALA A 100 -3.29 10.20 6.28
CA ALA A 100 -2.25 9.94 5.29
C ALA A 100 -1.93 8.43 5.13
N SER A 101 -2.23 7.60 6.13
CA SER A 101 -2.07 6.14 6.03
C SER A 101 -3.17 5.46 5.22
N THR A 102 -4.32 6.11 5.04
CA THR A 102 -5.45 5.63 4.23
C THR A 102 -5.47 6.25 2.83
N ALA A 103 -4.95 7.48 2.68
CA ALA A 103 -5.03 8.25 1.43
C ALA A 103 -3.90 7.97 0.40
N ASN A 104 -2.76 7.42 0.84
CA ASN A 104 -1.55 7.21 0.03
C ASN A 104 -1.50 5.82 -0.62
#